data_AF-A0A448XAJ9-F1
#
_entry.id   AF-A0A448XAJ9-F1
#
_cell.length_a   1.000
_cell.length_b   1.000
_cell.length_c   1.000
_cell.angle_alpha   90.00
_cell.angle_beta   90.00
_cell.angle_gamma   90.00
#
_symmetry.space_group_name_H-M   'P 1'
#
loop_
_entity.id
_entity.type
_entity.pdbx_description
1 polymer ?
#
loop_
_entity_poly.entity_id
_entity_poly.type
_entity_poly.pdbx_seq_one_letter_code
_entity_poly.pdbx_strand_id
1 'polypeptide(L)'
;MPGSARKDTWIMTPTEKATLIPQLRQEGNSLYLAGQWAESATKYSQALGLLEQLELREKPGDAEWLDLERQRLPFFINLAQCQYKMKIALNY
;
A
#
# COMPACT_ATOMS: atom_id res chain seq x y z
N MET A 1 -24.37 4.14 -7.64
CA MET A 1 -24.70 2.77 -8.08
C MET A 1 -24.26 1.81 -6.99
N PRO A 2 -25.10 0.85 -6.56
CA PRO A 2 -24.69 -0.13 -5.56
C PRO A 2 -23.79 -1.18 -6.24
N GLY A 3 -22.54 -1.36 -5.80
CA GLY A 3 -21.70 -2.45 -6.29
C GLY A 3 -20.18 -2.24 -6.33
N SER A 4 -19.64 -1.08 -5.97
CA SER A 4 -18.18 -0.88 -5.95
C SER A 4 -17.53 -1.33 -4.64
N ALA A 5 -17.91 -2.52 -4.14
CA ALA A 5 -17.12 -3.17 -3.10
C ALA A 5 -15.84 -3.68 -3.76
N ARG A 6 -14.67 -3.21 -3.29
CA ARG A 6 -13.39 -3.77 -3.74
C ARG A 6 -13.44 -5.27 -3.47
N LYS A 7 -13.12 -6.09 -4.48
CA LYS A 7 -12.91 -7.52 -4.30
C LYS A 7 -11.95 -7.72 -3.13
N ASP A 8 -12.21 -8.73 -2.30
CA ASP A 8 -11.25 -9.10 -1.27
C ASP A 8 -9.88 -9.38 -1.92
N THR A 9 -8.81 -8.91 -1.29
CA THR A 9 -7.47 -8.95 -1.87
C THR A 9 -6.97 -10.37 -2.19
N TRP A 10 -7.54 -11.39 -1.53
CA TRP A 10 -7.19 -12.80 -1.72
C TRP A 10 -7.76 -13.44 -2.99
N ILE A 11 -8.87 -12.92 -3.54
CA ILE A 11 -9.46 -13.41 -4.82
C ILE A 11 -8.90 -12.70 -6.06
N MET A 12 -8.03 -11.70 -5.89
CA MET A 12 -7.48 -10.92 -7.01
C MET A 12 -6.40 -11.71 -7.76
N THR A 13 -6.41 -11.63 -9.08
CA THR A 13 -5.32 -12.10 -9.95
C THR A 13 -4.06 -11.25 -9.76
N PRO A 14 -2.85 -11.75 -10.08
CA PRO A 14 -1.63 -10.97 -9.98
C PRO A 14 -1.70 -9.62 -10.73
N THR A 15 -2.30 -9.61 -11.92
CA THR A 15 -2.50 -8.40 -12.73
C THR A 15 -3.44 -7.39 -12.08
N GLU A 16 -4.54 -7.87 -11.47
CA GLU A 16 -5.45 -7.00 -10.72
C GLU A 16 -4.73 -6.39 -9.49
N LYS A 17 -3.89 -7.16 -8.79
CA LYS A 17 -3.08 -6.63 -7.67
C LYS A 17 -2.08 -5.59 -8.13
N ALA A 18 -1.33 -5.87 -9.20
CA ALA A 18 -0.36 -4.96 -9.79
C ALA A 18 -1.00 -3.63 -10.24
N THR A 19 -2.26 -3.68 -10.70
CA THR A 19 -3.02 -2.48 -11.08
C THR A 19 -3.51 -1.70 -9.86
N LEU A 20 -3.85 -2.38 -8.76
CA LEU A 20 -4.37 -1.75 -7.55
C LEU A 20 -3.28 -1.04 -6.72
N ILE A 21 -2.06 -1.59 -6.67
CA ILE A 21 -0.93 -0.99 -5.93
C ILE A 21 -0.69 0.50 -6.25
N PRO A 22 -0.57 0.94 -7.52
CA PRO A 22 -0.38 2.35 -7.83
C PRO A 22 -1.60 3.22 -7.48
N GLN A 23 -2.81 2.67 -7.57
CA GLN A 23 -4.03 3.38 -7.15
C GLN A 23 -4.04 3.62 -5.64
N LEU A 24 -3.68 2.60 -4.85
CA LEU A 24 -3.53 2.72 -3.40
C LEU A 24 -2.46 3.74 -3.02
N ARG A 25 -1.35 3.82 -3.78
CA ARG A 25 -0.34 4.87 -3.59
C ARG A 25 -0.93 6.27 -3.79
N GLN A 26 -1.67 6.48 -4.88
CA GLN A 26 -2.27 7.79 -5.17
C GLN A 26 -3.34 8.18 -4.14
N GLU A 27 -4.18 7.23 -3.71
CA GLU A 27 -5.16 7.43 -2.64
C GLU A 27 -4.47 7.78 -1.32
N GLY A 28 -3.45 6.99 -0.92
CA GLY A 28 -2.68 7.23 0.29
C GLY A 28 -2.01 8.60 0.28
N ASN A 29 -1.41 9.00 -0.84
CA ASN A 29 -0.77 10.30 -1.00
C ASN A 29 -1.79 11.45 -0.87
N SER A 30 -2.97 11.29 -1.47
CA SER A 30 -4.03 12.31 -1.41
C SER A 30 -4.56 12.48 0.02
N LEU A 31 -4.81 11.37 0.72
CA LEU A 31 -5.22 11.37 2.13
C LEU A 31 -4.14 11.98 3.04
N TYR A 32 -2.86 11.70 2.76
CA TYR A 32 -1.74 12.26 3.52
C TYR A 32 -1.71 13.80 3.43
N LEU A 33 -1.87 14.33 2.21
CA LEU A 33 -1.91 15.78 1.97
C LEU A 33 -3.12 16.44 2.64
N ALA A 34 -4.23 15.72 2.76
CA ALA A 34 -5.43 16.18 3.47
C ALA A 34 -5.33 16.08 5.01
N GLY A 35 -4.20 15.61 5.56
CA GLY A 35 -4.03 15.41 7.00
C GLY A 35 -4.70 14.16 7.55
N GLN A 36 -5.30 13.32 6.69
CA GLN A 36 -5.97 12.08 7.05
C GLN A 36 -4.97 10.94 7.17
N TRP A 37 -4.06 11.03 8.15
CA TRP A 37 -2.89 10.15 8.24
C TRP A 37 -3.23 8.70 8.59
N ALA A 38 -4.32 8.45 9.34
CA ALA A 38 -4.75 7.10 9.69
C ALA A 38 -5.31 6.35 8.46
N GLU A 39 -6.14 7.03 7.68
CA GLU A 39 -6.69 6.51 6.43
C GLU A 39 -5.58 6.35 5.38
N SER A 40 -4.66 7.31 5.29
CA SER A 40 -3.46 7.23 4.43
C SER A 40 -2.61 6.00 4.77
N ALA A 41 -2.30 5.79 6.06
CA ALA A 41 -1.57 4.62 6.55
C ALA A 41 -2.27 3.31 6.15
N THR A 42 -3.61 3.26 6.25
CA THR A 42 -4.40 2.10 5.83
C THR A 42 -4.20 1.77 4.35
N LYS A 43 -4.14 2.78 3.46
CA LYS A 43 -3.89 2.56 2.02
C LYS A 43 -2.48 2.02 1.75
N TYR A 44 -1.46 2.57 2.41
CA TYR A 44 -0.10 2.07 2.26
C TYR A 44 0.07 0.65 2.79
N SER A 45 -0.55 0.32 3.93
CA SER A 45 -0.55 -1.05 4.47
C SER A 45 -1.26 -2.04 3.54
N GLN A 46 -2.37 -1.63 2.91
CA GLN A 46 -3.03 -2.46 1.89
C GLN A 46 -2.11 -2.72 0.68
N ALA A 47 -1.40 -1.70 0.19
CA ALA A 47 -0.47 -1.87 -0.92
C ALA A 47 0.69 -2.82 -0.57
N LEU A 48 1.25 -2.70 0.65
CA LEU A 48 2.28 -3.60 1.16
C LEU A 48 1.79 -5.05 1.24
N GLY A 49 0.56 -5.30 1.70
CA GLY A 49 -0.01 -6.64 1.73
C GLY A 49 -0.24 -7.25 0.35
N LEU A 50 -0.52 -6.43 -0.67
CA LEU A 50 -0.60 -6.89 -2.06
C LEU A 50 0.77 -7.24 -2.64
N LEU A 51 1.79 -6.42 -2.37
CA LEU A 51 3.17 -6.67 -2.78
C LEU A 51 3.71 -7.97 -2.16
N GLU A 52 3.46 -8.19 -0.87
CA GLU A 52 3.84 -9.42 -0.18
C GLU A 52 3.21 -10.67 -0.83
N GLN A 53 1.94 -10.60 -1.22
CA GLN A 53 1.28 -11.70 -1.91
C GLN A 53 1.78 -11.95 -3.34
N LEU A 54 2.34 -10.93 -4.00
CA LEU A 54 2.99 -11.09 -5.30
C LEU A 54 4.38 -11.73 -5.10
N GLU A 55 5.14 -11.27 -4.12
CA GLU A 55 6.48 -11.80 -3.80
C GLU A 55 6.48 -13.29 -3.47
N LEU A 56 5.43 -13.79 -2.80
CA LEU A 56 5.27 -15.22 -2.51
C LEU A 56 5.17 -16.11 -3.77
N ARG A 57 4.92 -15.52 -4.94
CA ARG A 57 4.87 -16.22 -6.24
C ARG A 57 6.20 -16.17 -6.98
N GLU A 58 7.10 -15.28 -6.57
CA GLU A 58 8.41 -15.09 -7.18
C GLU A 58 9.49 -15.80 -6.39
N LYS A 59 10.60 -16.14 -7.05
CA LYS A 59 11.75 -16.76 -6.38
C LYS A 59 12.57 -15.68 -5.66
N PRO A 60 12.82 -15.82 -4.34
CA PRO A 60 13.63 -14.86 -3.60
C PRO A 60 14.99 -14.60 -4.25
N GLY A 61 15.33 -13.33 -4.44
CA GLY A 61 16.57 -12.88 -5.04
C GLY A 61 16.60 -12.81 -6.57
N ASP A 62 15.58 -13.34 -7.27
CA ASP A 62 15.47 -13.17 -8.72
C ASP A 62 14.99 -11.74 -9.06
N ALA A 63 15.14 -11.34 -10.33
CA ALA A 63 14.92 -9.95 -10.76
C ALA A 63 13.51 -9.43 -10.45
N GLU A 64 12.48 -10.24 -10.67
CA GLU A 64 11.08 -9.86 -10.39
C GLU A 64 10.82 -9.71 -8.89
N TRP A 65 11.40 -10.60 -8.08
CA TRP A 65 11.32 -10.48 -6.61
C TRP A 65 12.02 -9.21 -6.11
N LEU A 66 13.20 -8.90 -6.66
CA LEU A 66 13.93 -7.68 -6.31
C LEU A 66 13.21 -6.41 -6.75
N ASP A 67 12.46 -6.44 -7.85
CA ASP A 67 11.65 -5.30 -8.28
C ASP A 67 10.49 -5.06 -7.31
N LEU A 68 9.76 -6.11 -6.91
CA LEU A 68 8.71 -6.02 -5.90
C LEU A 68 9.23 -5.47 -4.57
N GLU A 69 10.39 -5.96 -4.10
CA GLU A 69 11.02 -5.51 -2.85
C GLU A 69 11.37 -4.01 -2.93
N ARG A 70 11.89 -3.54 -4.08
CA ARG A 70 12.18 -2.10 -4.31
C ARG A 70 10.90 -1.27 -4.28
N GLN A 71 9.80 -1.78 -4.82
CA GLN A 71 8.51 -1.08 -4.80
C GLN A 71 7.96 -0.91 -3.37
N ARG A 72 8.31 -1.80 -2.42
CA ARG A 72 7.85 -1.70 -1.01
C ARG A 72 8.48 -0.56 -0.23
N LEU A 73 9.74 -0.22 -0.53
CA LEU A 73 10.49 0.83 0.17
C LEU A 73 9.73 2.16 0.32
N PRO A 74 9.19 2.78 -0.75
CA PRO A 74 8.43 4.03 -0.60
C PRO A 74 7.17 3.87 0.26
N PHE A 75 6.50 2.72 0.24
CA PHE A 75 5.33 2.49 1.10
C PHE A 75 5.70 2.40 2.58
N PHE A 76 6.80 1.74 2.93
CA PHE A 76 7.30 1.73 4.31
C PHE A 76 7.67 3.12 4.81
N ILE A 77 8.37 3.91 3.99
CA ILE A 77 8.73 5.29 4.31
C ILE A 77 7.47 6.12 4.55
N ASN A 78 6.49 6.05 3.65
CA ASN A 78 5.25 6.79 3.78
C ASN A 78 4.44 6.36 5.01
N LEU A 79 4.42 5.07 5.33
CA LEU A 79 3.76 4.55 6.53
C LEU A 79 4.43 5.09 7.81
N ALA A 80 5.75 5.09 7.86
CA ALA A 80 6.50 5.68 8.97
C ALA A 80 6.22 7.18 9.12
N GLN A 81 6.10 7.91 8.00
CA GLN A 81 5.70 9.32 8.01
C GLN A 81 4.28 9.51 8.55
N CYS A 82 3.31 8.67 8.17
CA CYS A 82 1.96 8.71 8.75
C CYS A 82 2.00 8.50 10.27
N GLN A 83 2.72 7.48 10.73
CA GLN A 83 2.87 7.17 12.16
C GLN A 83 3.47 8.34 12.93
N TYR A 84 4.52 8.96 12.39
CA TYR A 84 5.14 10.15 12.98
C TYR A 84 4.15 11.31 13.08
N LYS A 85 3.40 11.60 12.01
CA LYS A 85 2.39 12.68 12.01
C LYS A 85 1.27 12.44 13.02
N MET A 86 0.74 11.22 13.09
CA MET A 86 -0.27 10.85 14.08
C MET A 86 0.25 11.01 15.51
N LYS A 87 1.48 10.58 15.79
CA LYS A 87 2.09 10.75 17.12
C LYS A 87 2.24 12.23 17.49
N ILE A 88 2.63 13.08 16.56
CA ILE A 88 2.74 14.53 16.82
C ILE A 88 1.36 15.12 17.09
N ALA A 89 0.37 14.80 16.27
CA ALA A 89 -0.97 15.38 16.39
C ALA A 89 -1.70 15.00 17.69
N LEU A 90 -1.36 13.87 18.31
CA LEU A 90 -1.89 13.48 19.63
C LEU A 90 -1.23 14.21 20.81
N ASN A 91 -0.09 14.88 20.57
CA ASN A 91 0.65 15.60 21.61
C ASN A 91 0.30 17.11 21.65
N TYR A 92 -0.71 17.55 20.89
CA TYR A 92 -1.27 18.89 20.86
C TYR A 92 -2.80 18.82 21.01
#